data_AF-A0A8B6M8C6-F1
#
_entry.id   AF-A0A8B6M8C6-F1
#
_cell.length_a   1.000
_cell.length_b   1.000
_cell.length_c   1.000
_cell.angle_alpha   90.00
_cell.angle_beta   90.00
_cell.angle_gamma   90.00
#
_symmetry.space_group_name_H-M   'P 1'
#
loop_
_entity.id
_entity.type
_entity.pdbx_description
1 polymer ?
#
loop_
_entity_poly.entity_id
_entity_poly.type
_entity_poly.pdbx_seq_one_letter_code
_entity_poly.pdbx_strand_id
1 'polypeptide(L)' 'MHNDEAVNLTLSEKQDSETDFRGVCTDFGFAWQWEIWRGDNVVHEGAALSEAAAWRAVKSMIRVFGILDKNFSTNTQ' A
#
# COMPACT_ATOMS: atom_id res chain seq x y z
N MET A 1 25.83 -24.33 -9.25
CA MET A 1 25.68 -23.38 -8.12
C MET A 1 24.98 -22.16 -8.69
N HIS A 2 23.67 -22.05 -8.53
CA HIS A 2 22.98 -20.79 -8.79
C HIS A 2 23.09 -20.00 -7.50
N ASN A 3 23.67 -18.81 -7.59
CA ASN A 3 23.77 -17.88 -6.48
C ASN A 3 22.34 -17.38 -6.19
N ASP A 4 21.74 -17.87 -5.11
CA ASP A 4 20.60 -17.24 -4.48
C ASP A 4 21.10 -15.95 -3.81
N GLU A 5 21.43 -14.93 -4.61
CA GLU A 5 21.60 -13.58 -4.10
C GLU A 5 20.22 -13.12 -3.62
N ALA A 6 20.06 -13.00 -2.30
CA ALA A 6 18.89 -12.38 -1.71
C ALA A 6 18.70 -11.00 -2.35
N VAL A 7 17.63 -10.84 -3.12
CA VAL A 7 17.25 -9.53 -3.68
C VAL A 7 17.04 -8.60 -2.49
N ASN A 8 17.94 -7.65 -2.32
CA ASN A 8 17.91 -6.71 -1.21
C ASN A 8 16.85 -5.64 -1.55
N LEU A 9 15.58 -6.00 -1.38
CA LEU A 9 14.45 -5.13 -1.70
C LEU A 9 14.39 -3.99 -0.69
N THR A 10 14.34 -2.76 -1.19
CA THR A 10 14.06 -1.60 -0.34
C THR A 10 12.57 -1.57 -0.04
N LEU A 11 12.24 -1.62 1.26
CA LEU A 11 10.87 -1.59 1.77
C LEU A 11 10.62 -0.28 2.51
N SER A 12 9.53 0.40 2.14
CA SER A 12 9.06 1.65 2.74
C SER A 12 7.62 1.43 3.22
N GLU A 13 7.39 1.51 4.53
CA GLU A 13 6.10 1.22 5.17
C GLU A 13 5.57 2.44 5.93
N LYS A 14 4.26 2.71 5.83
CA LYS A 14 3.58 3.79 6.56
C LYS A 14 2.18 3.35 6.97
N GLN A 15 1.89 3.42 8.26
CA GLN A 15 0.55 3.31 8.83
C GLN A 15 -0.17 4.66 8.68
N ASP A 16 -1.41 4.65 8.21
CA ASP A 16 -2.25 5.85 8.22
C ASP A 16 -2.80 6.09 9.65
N SER A 17 -2.80 7.34 10.11
CA SER A 17 -3.18 7.69 11.48
C SER A 17 -4.69 7.79 11.70
N GLU A 18 -5.48 7.85 10.63
CA GLU A 18 -6.93 8.06 10.68
C GLU A 18 -7.72 6.79 10.33
N THR A 19 -7.05 5.75 9.82
CA THR A 19 -7.65 4.51 9.35
C THR A 19 -6.84 3.30 9.79
N ASP A 20 -7.41 2.10 9.68
CA ASP A 20 -6.72 0.83 9.93
C ASP A 20 -5.93 0.33 8.70
N PHE A 21 -5.70 1.19 7.71
CA PHE A 21 -4.95 0.87 6.52
C PHE A 21 -3.46 1.19 6.67
N ARG A 22 -2.65 0.32 6.10
CA ARG A 22 -1.20 0.45 6.03
C ARG A 22 -0.74 0.40 4.58
N GLY A 23 0.13 1.31 4.18
CA GLY A 23 0.80 1.27 2.89
C GLY A 23 2.18 0.64 2.97
N VAL A 24 2.54 -0.17 1.98
CA VAL A 24 3.89 -0.70 1.77
C VAL A 24 4.30 -0.38 0.34
N CYS A 25 5.52 0.11 0.13
CA CYS A 25 6.11 0.33 -1.19
C CYS A 25 7.44 -0.43 -1.28
N THR A 26 7.62 -1.21 -2.35
CA THR A 26 8.77 -2.08 -2.58
C THR A 26 9.46 -1.70 -3.89
N ASP A 27 10.76 -1.45 -3.84
CA ASP A 27 11.55 -1.18 -5.05
C ASP A 27 12.04 -2.49 -5.71
N PHE A 28 11.66 -2.70 -6.96
CA PHE A 28 12.11 -3.82 -7.79
C PHE A 28 13.22 -3.43 -8.79
N GLY A 29 13.76 -2.21 -8.69
CA GLY A 29 14.82 -1.68 -9.54
C GLY A 29 14.36 -1.16 -10.90
N PHE A 30 13.21 -1.63 -11.40
CA PHE A 30 12.58 -1.11 -12.63
C PHE A 30 11.23 -0.42 -12.39
N ALA A 31 10.62 -0.65 -11.22
CA ALA A 31 9.37 -0.06 -10.80
C ALA A 31 9.21 -0.19 -9.27
N TRP A 32 8.28 0.57 -8.73
CA TRP A 32 7.85 0.49 -7.34
C TRP A 32 6.50 -0.22 -7.28
N GLN A 33 6.47 -1.42 -6.70
CA GLN A 33 5.22 -2.03 -6.28
C GLN A 33 4.71 -1.29 -5.04
N TRP A 34 3.41 -1.15 -4.91
CA TRP A 34 2.80 -0.70 -3.67
C TRP A 34 1.61 -1.57 -3.32
N GLU A 35 1.39 -1.74 -2.02
CA GLU A 35 0.32 -2.53 -1.43
C GLU A 35 -0.38 -1.69 -0.36
N ILE A 36 -1.68 -1.93 -0.20
CA ILE A 36 -2.48 -1.43 0.90
C ILE A 36 -2.98 -2.64 1.68
N TRP A 37 -2.67 -2.64 2.96
CA TRP A 37 -2.98 -3.70 3.91
C TRP A 37 -4.06 -3.24 4.90
N ARG A 38 -4.90 -4.16 5.35
CA ARG A 38 -5.82 -4.01 6.48
C ARG A 38 -5.63 -5.20 7.41
N GLY A 39 -5.00 -4.98 8.56
CA GLY A 39 -4.45 -6.08 9.36
C GLY A 39 -3.44 -6.90 8.54
N ASP A 40 -3.65 -8.22 8.49
CA ASP A 40 -2.77 -9.17 7.79
C ASP A 40 -3.15 -9.43 6.33
N ASN A 41 -4.12 -8.68 5.78
CA ASN A 41 -4.62 -8.90 4.41
C ASN A 41 -4.22 -7.74 3.49
N VAL A 42 -3.67 -8.06 2.32
CA VAL A 42 -3.57 -7.13 1.20
C VAL A 42 -4.97 -6.91 0.64
N VAL A 43 -5.44 -5.66 0.68
CA VAL A 43 -6.75 -5.28 0.15
C VAL A 43 -6.65 -4.61 -1.22
N HIS A 44 -5.47 -4.09 -1.58
CA HIS A 44 -5.21 -3.51 -2.88
C HIS A 44 -3.71 -3.47 -3.19
N GLU A 45 -3.36 -3.51 -4.47
CA GLU A 45 -1.98 -3.45 -4.94
C GLU A 45 -1.88 -2.72 -6.29
N GLY A 46 -0.69 -2.26 -6.61
CA GLY A 46 -0.38 -1.69 -7.91
C GLY A 46 1.11 -1.39 -8.09
N ALA A 47 1.43 -0.68 -9.17
CA ALA A 47 2.80 -0.29 -9.49
C ALA A 47 2.89 1.20 -9.85
N ALA A 48 4.07 1.78 -9.66
CA ALA A 48 4.40 3.14 -10.05
C ALA A 48 5.85 3.26 -10.51
N LEU A 49 6.16 4.30 -11.28
CA LEU A 49 7.52 4.53 -11.83
C LEU A 49 8.49 5.13 -10.81
N SER A 50 8.02 5.54 -9.63
CA SER A 50 8.87 6.09 -8.57
C SER A 50 8.21 5.94 -7.19
N GLU A 51 9.02 5.95 -6.14
CA GLU A 51 8.54 5.88 -4.75
C GLU A 51 7.51 6.98 -4.45
N ALA A 52 7.79 8.22 -4.88
CA ALA A 52 6.90 9.35 -4.66
C ALA A 52 5.55 9.15 -5.37
N ALA A 53 5.53 8.53 -6.56
CA ALA A 53 4.30 8.21 -7.25
C ALA A 53 3.53 7.06 -6.56
N ALA A 54 4.24 6.04 -6.08
CA ALA A 54 3.66 4.95 -5.29
C ALA A 54 2.97 5.48 -4.02
N TRP A 55 3.65 6.33 -3.25
CA TRP A 55 3.04 6.93 -2.04
C TRP A 55 1.85 7.84 -2.34
N ARG A 56 1.84 8.55 -3.48
CA ARG A 56 0.66 9.32 -3.89
C ARG A 56 -0.53 8.41 -4.21
N ALA A 57 -0.28 7.28 -4.88
CA ALA A 57 -1.32 6.29 -5.19
C ALA A 57 -1.89 5.69 -3.90
N VAL A 58 -1.02 5.21 -3.00
CA VAL A 58 -1.41 4.67 -1.68
C VAL A 58 -2.26 5.68 -0.90
N LYS A 59 -1.78 6.91 -0.75
CA LYS A 59 -2.52 7.95 -0.01
C LYS A 59 -3.88 8.27 -0.63
N SER A 60 -3.95 8.30 -1.97
CA SER A 60 -5.23 8.54 -2.67
C SER A 60 -6.22 7.42 -2.41
N MET A 61 -5.77 6.16 -2.45
CA MET A 61 -6.64 5.00 -2.30
C MET A 61 -7.10 4.79 -0.85
N ILE A 62 -6.22 4.99 0.14
CA ILE A 62 -6.60 4.97 1.56
C ILE A 62 -7.69 6.01 1.83
N ARG A 63 -7.59 7.20 1.24
CA ARG A 63 -8.66 8.21 1.35
C ARG A 63 -9.99 7.72 0.78
N VAL A 64 -9.98 7.05 -0.38
CA VAL A 64 -11.19 6.47 -0.97
C VAL A 64 -11.78 5.41 -0.05
N PHE A 65 -10.96 4.50 0.48
CA PHE A 65 -11.43 3.46 1.40
C PHE A 65 -11.99 4.05 2.69
N GLY A 66 -11.35 5.06 3.27
CA GLY A 66 -11.87 5.75 4.46
C GLY A 66 -13.22 6.46 4.22
N ILE A 67 -13.49 6.97 3.01
CA ILE A 67 -14.80 7.51 2.64
C ILE A 67 -15.84 6.40 2.55
N LEU A 68 -15.49 5.26 1.94
CA LEU A 68 -16.39 4.11 1.80
C LEU A 68 -16.76 3.52 3.17
N ASP A 69 -15.77 3.29 4.05
CA ASP A 69 -16.00 2.75 5.40
C ASP A 69 -16.96 3.63 6.22
N LYS A 70 -16.82 4.95 6.14
CA LYS A 70 -17.73 5.90 6.80
C LYS A 70 -19.16 5.79 6.27
N ASN A 71 -19.33 5.63 4.96
CA ASN A 71 -20.65 5.55 4.32
C ASN A 71 -21.35 4.20 4.57
N PHE A 72 -20.60 3.10 4.67
CA PHE A 72 -21.18 1.79 5.02
C PHE A 72 -21.55 1.72 6.50
N SER A 73 -20.78 2.38 7.37
CA SER A 73 -21.07 2.42 8.82
C SER A 73 -22.36 3.19 9.15
N THR A 74 -22.71 4.22 8.37
CA THR A 74 -23.91 5.05 8.59
C THR A 74 -25.21 4.45 8.04
N ASN A 75 -25.14 3.56 7.04
CA ASN A 75 -26.33 2.95 6.41
C ASN A 75 -26.86 1.70 7.13
N THR A 76 -26.28 1.30 8.25
CA THR A 76 -26.69 0.10 9.01
C THR A 76 -27.44 0.46 10.31
N GLN A 77 -27.92 1.69 10.44
CA GLN A 77 -28.74 2.16 11.57
C GLN A 77 -30.22 2.29 11.21
#